data_AF-A0A529HZ45-F1
#
_entry.id   AF-A0A529HZ45-F1
#
_cell.length_a   1.000
_cell.length_b   1.000
_cell.length_c   1.000
_cell.angle_alpha   90.00
_cell.angle_beta   90.00
_cell.angle_gamma   90.00
#
_symmetry.space_group_name_H-M   'P 1'
#
loop_
_entity.id
_entity.type
_entity.pdbx_description
1 polymer ?
#
loop_
_entity_poly.entity_id
_entity_poly.type
_entity_poly.pdbx_seq_one_letter_code
_entity_poly.pdbx_strand_id
1 'polypeptide(L)'
;KGARLCLPAILDKTTIVFRDLVRGAPMVEMGFGTVGPHEEAEELDPSLMFVPLAAFDARGHRIGYGAGYYDRAIARLADKGLAPRLIGIAFDCQEVSQVPDENHDVIIPEILTESGLRRFTAS
;
A
#
# COMPACT_ATOMS: atom_id res chain seq x y z
N LYS A 1 22.13 -4.32 -2.82
CA LYS A 1 21.59 -5.39 -1.94
C LYS A 1 20.29 -5.88 -2.56
N GLY A 2 20.04 -7.19 -2.61
CA GLY A 2 18.82 -7.76 -3.20
C GLY A 2 17.63 -7.68 -2.24
N ALA A 3 16.43 -7.59 -2.78
CA ALA A 3 15.16 -7.74 -2.06
C ALA A 3 14.24 -8.63 -2.89
N ARG A 4 13.41 -9.45 -2.23
CA ARG A 4 12.26 -10.08 -2.89
C ARG A 4 11.20 -9.00 -3.09
N LEU A 5 10.57 -9.00 -4.25
CA LEU A 5 9.50 -8.06 -4.57
C LEU A 5 8.20 -8.85 -4.57
N CYS A 6 7.14 -8.26 -4.05
CA CYS A 6 5.80 -8.83 -4.15
C CYS A 6 4.84 -7.79 -4.70
N LEU A 7 3.81 -8.26 -5.40
CA LEU A 7 2.72 -7.41 -5.88
C LEU A 7 1.42 -7.80 -5.17
N PRO A 8 0.51 -6.83 -4.93
CA PRO A 8 -0.81 -7.14 -4.43
C PRO A 8 -1.59 -7.95 -5.47
N ALA A 9 -2.25 -9.02 -5.03
CA ALA A 9 -3.20 -9.81 -5.80
C ALA A 9 -4.56 -9.76 -5.10
N ILE A 10 -5.60 -9.40 -5.85
CA ILE A 10 -6.97 -9.31 -5.35
C ILE A 10 -7.54 -10.73 -5.29
N LEU A 11 -7.91 -11.19 -4.09
CA LEU A 11 -8.60 -12.47 -3.93
C LEU A 11 -10.11 -12.31 -4.06
N ASP A 12 -10.65 -11.23 -3.48
CA ASP A 12 -12.07 -10.93 -3.48
C ASP A 12 -12.30 -9.41 -3.28
N LYS A 13 -13.56 -8.99 -3.11
CA LYS A 13 -13.95 -7.57 -2.96
C LYS A 13 -13.37 -6.88 -1.73
N THR A 14 -12.86 -7.62 -0.76
CA THR A 14 -12.30 -7.08 0.48
C THR A 14 -10.86 -7.49 0.73
N THR A 15 -10.37 -8.53 0.07
CA THR A 15 -9.09 -9.16 0.38
C THR A 15 -8.05 -8.96 -0.72
N ILE A 16 -6.88 -8.45 -0.31
CA ILE A 16 -5.63 -8.59 -1.08
C ILE A 16 -4.64 -9.46 -0.32
N VAL A 17 -3.81 -10.18 -1.06
CA VAL A 17 -2.58 -10.84 -0.59
C VAL A 17 -1.40 -10.30 -1.38
N PHE A 18 -0.17 -10.58 -0.93
CA PHE A 18 1.03 -10.17 -1.66
C PHE A 18 1.73 -11.41 -2.19
N ARG A 19 1.93 -11.50 -3.50
CA ARG A 19 2.57 -12.65 -4.15
C ARG A 19 3.92 -12.29 -4.74
N ASP A 20 4.87 -13.22 -4.70
CA ASP A 20 6.23 -13.02 -5.18
C ASP A 20 6.24 -12.60 -6.66
N LEU A 21 7.03 -11.58 -6.97
CA LEU A 21 7.23 -11.08 -8.32
C LEU A 21 8.45 -11.76 -8.93
N VAL A 22 8.18 -12.85 -9.65
CA VAL A 22 9.20 -13.58 -10.42
C VAL A 22 9.34 -12.94 -11.80
N ARG A 23 10.55 -12.47 -12.14
CA ARG A 23 10.81 -11.85 -13.45
C ARG A 23 10.57 -12.85 -14.57
N GLY A 24 9.78 -12.45 -15.57
CA GLY A 24 9.45 -13.28 -16.72
C GLY A 24 8.32 -14.29 -16.48
N ALA A 25 7.79 -14.38 -15.26
CA ALA A 25 6.58 -15.16 -15.02
C ALA A 25 5.36 -14.47 -15.65
N PRO A 26 4.37 -15.24 -16.15
CA PRO A 26 3.11 -14.69 -16.63
C PRO A 26 2.38 -13.90 -15.53
N MET A 27 1.76 -12.79 -15.92
CA MET A 27 0.80 -12.07 -15.07
C MET A 27 -0.62 -12.38 -15.53
N VAL A 28 -1.55 -12.42 -14.58
CA VAL A 28 -2.98 -12.68 -14.82
C VAL A 28 -3.83 -11.49 -14.42
N GLU A 29 -4.99 -11.37 -15.06
CA GLU A 29 -6.01 -10.37 -14.71
C GLU A 29 -6.52 -10.57 -13.28
N MET A 30 -6.52 -9.50 -12.49
CA MET A 30 -6.94 -9.48 -11.07
C MET A 30 -8.25 -8.70 -10.87
N GLY A 31 -8.88 -8.24 -11.95
CA GLY A 31 -10.03 -7.34 -11.90
C GLY A 31 -9.63 -5.87 -11.78
N PHE A 32 -10.61 -4.97 -11.93
CA PHE A 32 -10.43 -3.51 -11.93
C PHE A 32 -9.35 -3.00 -12.93
N GLY A 33 -9.09 -3.75 -14.01
CA GLY A 33 -8.06 -3.43 -15.00
C GLY A 33 -6.63 -3.61 -14.48
N THR A 34 -6.44 -4.40 -13.42
CA THR A 34 -5.13 -4.69 -12.84
C THR A 34 -4.65 -6.10 -13.22
N VAL A 35 -3.33 -6.26 -13.31
CA VAL A 35 -2.67 -7.54 -13.55
C VAL A 35 -1.71 -7.83 -12.40
N GLY A 36 -1.53 -9.11 -12.06
CA GLY A 36 -0.65 -9.52 -10.96
C GLY A 36 -0.13 -10.95 -11.09
N PRO A 37 0.67 -11.41 -10.11
CA PRO A 37 1.22 -12.76 -10.10
C PRO A 37 0.14 -13.85 -10.01
N HIS A 38 0.34 -14.96 -10.71
CA HIS A 38 -0.58 -16.12 -10.72
C HIS A 38 -0.92 -16.62 -9.31
N GLU A 39 -2.04 -17.32 -9.15
CA GLU A 39 -2.48 -17.84 -7.84
C GLU A 39 -1.56 -18.86 -7.18
N GLU A 40 -0.71 -19.49 -7.98
CA GLU A 40 0.32 -20.43 -7.53
C GLU A 40 1.62 -19.74 -7.09
N ALA A 41 1.77 -18.43 -7.31
CA ALA A 41 2.93 -17.70 -6.83
C ALA A 41 2.94 -17.63 -5.30
N GLU A 42 4.11 -17.80 -4.70
CA GLU A 42 4.30 -17.80 -3.24
C GLU A 42 3.73 -16.51 -2.62
N GLU A 43 2.87 -16.67 -1.61
CA GLU A 43 2.41 -15.54 -0.80
C GLU A 43 3.49 -15.11 0.18
N LEU A 44 3.75 -13.80 0.23
CA LEU A 44 4.76 -13.18 1.06
C LEU A 44 4.11 -12.22 2.05
N ASP A 45 4.67 -12.14 3.25
CA ASP A 45 4.37 -11.06 4.20
C ASP A 45 5.43 -9.96 4.05
N PRO A 46 5.11 -8.78 3.49
CA PRO A 46 6.10 -7.74 3.23
C PRO A 46 6.60 -7.12 4.54
N SER A 47 7.90 -6.80 4.60
CA SER A 47 8.49 -6.00 5.67
C SER A 47 8.50 -4.49 5.38
N LEU A 48 8.27 -4.12 4.11
CA LEU A 48 8.10 -2.76 3.64
C LEU A 48 6.99 -2.75 2.58
N MET A 49 6.08 -1.78 2.69
CA MET A 49 4.95 -1.65 1.77
C MET A 49 4.90 -0.24 1.19
N PHE A 50 4.83 -0.18 -0.14
CA PHE A 50 4.45 1.02 -0.86
C PHE A 50 2.93 1.08 -0.96
N VAL A 51 2.34 2.11 -0.37
CA VAL A 51 0.89 2.26 -0.28
C VAL A 51 0.46 3.38 -1.22
N PRO A 52 -0.29 3.08 -2.29
CA PRO A 52 -0.82 4.10 -3.17
C PRO A 52 -1.91 4.90 -2.46
N LEU A 53 -2.03 6.18 -2.83
CA LEU A 53 -3.03 7.10 -2.29
C LEU A 53 -3.53 8.04 -3.38
N ALA A 54 -4.73 8.59 -3.19
CA ALA A 54 -5.36 9.53 -4.12
C ALA A 54 -5.03 10.99 -3.76
N ALA A 55 -4.96 11.32 -2.47
CA ALA A 55 -4.57 12.64 -1.98
C ALA A 55 -3.95 12.53 -0.59
N PHE A 56 -3.12 13.49 -0.22
CA PHE A 56 -2.53 13.60 1.12
C PHE A 56 -2.36 15.07 1.54
N ASP A 57 -2.15 15.33 2.82
CA ASP A 57 -1.89 16.68 3.32
C ASP A 57 -0.57 16.79 4.10
N ALA A 58 -0.22 18.02 4.49
CA ALA A 58 0.99 18.33 5.24
C ALA A 58 1.03 17.73 6.67
N ARG A 59 -0.06 17.14 7.15
CA ARG A 59 -0.16 16.44 8.45
C ARG A 59 0.12 14.94 8.30
N GLY A 60 0.18 14.43 7.07
CA GLY A 60 0.35 13.00 6.78
C GLY A 60 -0.98 12.24 6.70
N HIS A 61 -2.12 12.94 6.73
CA HIS A 61 -3.40 12.33 6.42
C HIS A 61 -3.51 12.05 4.93
N ARG A 62 -4.28 11.02 4.57
CA ARG A 62 -4.43 10.59 3.18
C ARG A 62 -5.82 10.08 2.88
N ILE A 63 -6.20 10.15 1.62
CA ILE A 63 -7.36 9.45 1.06
C ILE A 63 -6.85 8.34 0.15
N GLY A 64 -7.26 7.11 0.42
CA GLY A 64 -7.10 5.99 -0.52
C GLY A 64 -8.17 6.01 -1.61
N TYR A 65 -8.14 5.04 -2.53
CA TYR A 65 -9.14 4.91 -3.61
C TYR A 65 -10.49 4.32 -3.16
N GLY A 66 -10.83 4.41 -1.87
CA GLY A 66 -12.17 4.09 -1.33
C GLY A 66 -12.48 2.61 -1.07
N ALA A 67 -11.64 1.66 -1.49
CA ALA A 67 -11.92 0.23 -1.30
C ALA A 67 -11.38 -0.35 0.03
N GLY A 68 -10.51 0.34 0.76
CA GLY A 68 -9.95 -0.08 2.05
C GLY A 68 -9.10 -1.36 2.00
N TYR A 69 -8.62 -1.78 0.82
CA TYR A 69 -7.83 -3.02 0.68
C TYR A 69 -6.53 -2.98 1.48
N TYR A 70 -5.79 -1.88 1.40
CA TYR A 70 -4.52 -1.72 2.08
C TYR A 70 -4.69 -1.66 3.60
N ASP A 71 -5.73 -0.99 4.09
CA ASP A 71 -5.97 -0.88 5.54
C ASP A 71 -6.28 -2.26 6.14
N ARG A 72 -7.09 -3.07 5.44
CA ARG A 72 -7.35 -4.46 5.83
C ARG A 72 -6.11 -5.36 5.72
N ALA A 73 -5.28 -5.16 4.71
CA ALA A 73 -4.02 -5.91 4.57
C ALA A 73 -3.03 -5.58 5.70
N ILE A 74 -2.92 -4.30 6.06
CA ILE A 74 -2.09 -3.82 7.19
C ILE A 74 -2.60 -4.41 8.50
N ALA A 75 -3.92 -4.37 8.74
CA ALA A 75 -4.52 -4.96 9.93
C ALA A 75 -4.25 -6.47 10.03
N ARG A 76 -4.38 -7.22 8.92
CA ARG A 76 -4.04 -8.66 8.89
C ARG A 76 -2.57 -8.95 9.21
N LEU A 77 -1.65 -8.11 8.75
CA LEU A 77 -0.22 -8.24 9.10
C LEU A 77 -0.01 -7.95 10.59
N ALA A 78 -0.68 -6.93 11.14
CA ALA A 78 -0.63 -6.63 12.56
C ALA A 78 -1.18 -7.78 13.43
N ASP A 79 -2.28 -8.42 13.01
CA ASP A 79 -2.84 -9.61 13.68
C ASP A 79 -1.86 -10.80 13.70
N LYS A 80 -0.97 -10.90 12.69
CA LYS A 80 0.13 -11.87 12.65
C LYS A 80 1.35 -11.47 13.51
N GLY A 81 1.31 -10.30 14.15
CA GLY A 81 2.46 -9.74 14.89
C GLY A 81 3.52 -9.10 13.99
N LEU A 82 3.19 -8.76 12.74
CA LEU A 82 4.08 -8.12 11.79
C LEU A 82 3.78 -6.63 11.67
N ALA A 83 4.83 -5.80 11.64
CA ALA A 83 4.72 -4.36 11.49
C ALA A 83 5.57 -3.91 10.29
N PRO A 84 5.03 -3.97 9.06
CA PRO A 84 5.75 -3.48 7.88
C PRO A 84 6.02 -1.98 7.98
N ARG A 85 7.16 -1.54 7.46
CA ARG A 85 7.40 -0.12 7.21
C ARG A 85 6.47 0.35 6.09
N LEU A 86 5.60 1.30 6.38
CA LEU A 86 4.64 1.84 5.41
C LEU A 86 5.18 3.13 4.80
N ILE A 87 5.19 3.21 3.46
CA ILE A 87 5.56 4.41 2.72
C ILE A 87 4.45 4.70 1.69
N GLY A 88 3.78 5.83 1.85
CA GLY A 88 2.81 6.34 0.88
C GLY A 88 3.52 6.77 -0.39
N ILE A 89 3.03 6.35 -1.56
CA ILE A 89 3.54 6.82 -2.84
C ILE A 89 2.52 7.76 -3.46
N ALA A 90 2.98 8.97 -3.78
CA ALA A 90 2.15 10.03 -4.33
C ALA A 90 2.95 10.92 -5.27
N PHE A 91 2.26 11.68 -6.12
CA PHE A 91 2.84 12.83 -6.80
C PHE A 91 2.65 14.11 -5.97
N ASP A 92 3.49 15.11 -6.18
CA ASP A 92 3.33 16.42 -5.52
C ASP A 92 1.98 17.06 -5.81
N CYS A 93 1.41 16.82 -7.00
CA CYS A 93 0.08 17.31 -7.36
C CYS A 93 -1.09 16.67 -6.58
N GLN A 94 -0.82 15.59 -5.84
CA GLN A 94 -1.80 14.93 -4.96
C GLN A 94 -1.78 15.52 -3.55
N GLU A 95 -0.90 16.49 -3.27
CA GLU A 95 -0.94 17.25 -2.03
C GLU A 95 -2.11 18.24 -2.07
N VAL A 96 -2.99 18.13 -1.07
CA VAL A 96 -4.12 19.04 -0.87
C VAL A 96 -3.95 19.81 0.43
N SER A 97 -4.65 20.93 0.57
CA SER A 97 -4.57 21.77 1.78
C SER A 97 -5.01 21.03 3.04
N GLN A 98 -6.04 20.20 2.93
CA GLN A 98 -6.57 19.42 4.03
C GLN A 98 -7.28 18.17 3.50
N VAL A 99 -6.89 17.02 4.02
CA VAL A 99 -7.64 15.78 3.86
C VAL A 99 -8.70 15.70 4.98
N PRO A 100 -9.98 15.42 4.67
CA PRO A 100 -10.94 14.96 5.66
C PRO A 100 -10.41 13.70 6.33
N ASP A 101 -10.21 13.77 7.65
CA ASP A 101 -9.69 12.68 8.46
C ASP A 101 -10.71 12.26 9.53
N GLU A 102 -10.83 10.95 9.75
CA GLU A 102 -11.55 10.38 10.89
C GLU A 102 -10.54 9.75 11.87
N ASN A 103 -10.88 9.71 13.16
CA ASN A 103 -10.00 9.17 14.22
C ASN A 103 -9.53 7.71 14.00
N HIS A 104 -10.16 6.98 13.09
CA HIS A 104 -9.84 5.59 12.79
C HIS A 104 -8.96 5.42 11.54
N ASP A 105 -8.59 6.52 10.86
CA ASP A 105 -7.74 6.46 9.68
C ASP A 105 -6.30 6.09 10.03
N VAL A 106 -5.75 5.12 9.29
CA VAL A 106 -4.36 4.71 9.47
C VAL A 106 -3.43 5.79 8.92
N ILE A 107 -2.74 6.47 9.83
CA ILE A 107 -1.68 7.42 9.49
C ILE A 107 -0.52 6.66 8.87
N ILE A 108 -0.12 7.07 7.66
CA ILE A 108 1.11 6.58 7.05
C ILE A 108 2.26 7.50 7.48
N PRO A 109 3.30 6.97 8.12
CA PRO A 109 4.36 7.78 8.73
C PRO A 109 5.29 8.43 7.70
N GLU A 110 5.31 7.95 6.46
CA GLU A 110 6.22 8.43 5.42
C GLU A 110 5.51 8.55 4.08
N ILE A 111 5.70 9.67 3.37
CA ILE A 111 5.19 9.86 2.00
C ILE A 111 6.37 10.19 1.09
N LEU A 112 6.51 9.43 0.01
CA LEU A 112 7.49 9.64 -1.03
C LEU A 112 6.82 10.23 -2.26
N THR A 113 7.28 11.41 -2.66
CA THR A 113 6.94 12.06 -3.93
C THR A 113 8.18 12.27 -4.79
N GLU A 114 8.01 12.83 -5.99
CA GLU A 114 9.12 13.24 -6.86
C GLU A 114 10.00 14.33 -6.22
N SER A 115 9.45 15.13 -5.29
CA SER A 115 10.21 16.09 -4.48
C SER A 115 10.96 15.46 -3.31
N GLY A 116 10.66 14.20 -2.96
CA GLY A 116 11.41 13.42 -1.98
C GLY A 116 10.57 12.79 -0.87
N LEU A 117 11.27 12.23 0.12
CA LEU A 117 10.67 11.51 1.24
C LEU A 117 10.38 12.45 2.41
N ARG A 118 9.10 12.58 2.76
CA ARG A 118 8.63 13.28 3.97
C ARG A 118 8.27 12.28 5.06
N ARG A 119 8.54 12.66 6.31
CA ARG A 119 8.20 11.88 7.50
C ARG A 119 7.26 12.68 8.38
N PHE A 120 6.21 12.04 8.85
CA PHE A 120 5.19 12.60 9.71
C PHE A 120 5.30 11.89 11.06
N THR A 121 5.38 12.67 12.13
CA THR A 121 5.32 12.14 13.49
C THR A 121 3.85 12.01 13.88
N ALA A 122 3.44 10.83 14.35
CA ALA A 122 2.20 10.73 15.10
C ALA A 122 2.31 11.67 16.30
N SER A 123 1.38 12.62 16.41
CA SER A 123 1.25 13.46 17.61
C SER A 123 0.62 12.68 18.75
#